data_AF-A0A7C6F260-F1
#
_entry.id   AF-A0A7C6F260-F1
#
_cell.length_a   1.000
_cell.length_b   1.000
_cell.length_c   1.000
_cell.angle_alpha   90.00
_cell.angle_beta   90.00
_cell.angle_gamma   90.00
#
_symmetry.space_group_name_H-M   'P 1'
#
loop_
_entity.id
_entity.type
_entity.pdbx_description
1 polymer ?
#
loop_
_entity_poly.entity_id
_entity_poly.type
_entity_poly.pdbx_seq_one_letter_code
_entity_poly.pdbx_strand_id
1 'polypeptide(L)'
;MANEFDPYREALVVEHVTLWPSDGYSVNREEKELVERTLHKQPQLATELSYLRLATGFVRCIKVTLDDISRILGQATSSPSQDQDTVEQGHG
;
A
#
# COMPACT_ATOMS: atom_id res chain seq x y z
N MET A 1 7.58 -1.21 -19.53
CA MET A 1 7.55 -0.01 -18.67
C MET A 1 6.11 0.45 -18.59
N ALA A 2 5.38 0.04 -17.56
CA ALA A 2 3.97 0.39 -17.39
C ALA A 2 3.57 0.33 -15.90
N ASN A 3 4.39 0.90 -15.02
CA ASN A 3 4.18 0.87 -13.57
C ASN A 3 4.34 2.28 -12.96
N GLU A 4 3.95 3.34 -13.68
CA GLU A 4 4.06 4.71 -13.17
C GLU A 4 2.69 5.21 -12.72
N PHE A 5 2.67 5.80 -11.52
CA PHE A 5 1.49 6.48 -10.98
C PHE A 5 1.13 7.67 -11.86
N ASP A 6 -0.12 7.69 -12.34
CA ASP A 6 -0.64 8.75 -13.21
C ASP A 6 -1.71 9.54 -12.41
N PRO A 7 -1.42 10.79 -11.99
CA PRO A 7 -2.33 11.56 -11.14
C PRO A 7 -3.67 11.87 -11.84
N TYR A 8 -3.67 11.97 -13.18
CA TYR A 8 -4.90 12.20 -13.93
C TYR A 8 -5.77 10.95 -13.97
N ARG A 9 -5.18 9.77 -14.18
CA ARG A 9 -5.92 8.50 -14.10
C ARG A 9 -6.41 8.24 -12.69
N GLU A 10 -5.58 8.51 -11.68
CA GLU A 10 -5.93 8.35 -10.26
C GLU A 10 -7.16 9.17 -9.88
N ALA A 11 -7.23 10.43 -10.32
CA ALA A 11 -8.38 11.30 -10.04
C ALA A 11 -9.71 10.78 -10.64
N LEU A 12 -9.64 9.87 -11.63
CA LEU A 12 -10.78 9.26 -12.31
C LEU A 12 -11.00 7.81 -11.90
N VAL A 13 -10.33 7.32 -10.85
CA VAL A 13 -10.52 5.98 -10.34
C VAL A 13 -11.88 5.86 -9.65
N VAL A 14 -12.64 4.87 -10.06
CA VAL A 14 -13.96 4.56 -9.50
C VAL A 14 -13.99 3.21 -8.78
N GLU A 15 -12.97 2.37 -8.99
CA GLU A 15 -12.88 1.04 -8.40
C GLU A 15 -11.42 0.66 -8.12
N HIS A 16 -11.22 -0.11 -7.05
CA HIS A 16 -9.91 -0.63 -6.64
C HIS A 16 -9.92 -2.15 -6.71
N VAL A 17 -8.88 -2.72 -7.31
CA VAL A 17 -8.67 -4.17 -7.38
C VAL A 17 -7.27 -4.50 -6.89
N THR A 18 -7.18 -5.43 -5.95
CA THR A 18 -5.93 -6.05 -5.54
C THR A 18 -5.82 -7.44 -6.14
N LEU A 19 -4.74 -7.70 -6.88
CA LEU A 19 -4.42 -9.02 -7.37
C LEU A 19 -3.30 -9.61 -6.53
N TRP A 20 -3.64 -10.63 -5.75
CA TRP A 20 -2.67 -11.46 -5.05
C TRP A 20 -2.20 -12.57 -5.98
N PRO A 21 -0.90 -12.75 -6.22
CA PRO A 21 -0.42 -13.86 -7.03
C PRO A 21 -0.78 -15.17 -6.34
N SER A 22 -1.16 -16.18 -7.14
CA SER A 22 -1.56 -17.49 -6.61
C SER A 22 -0.42 -18.29 -5.97
N ASP A 23 0.81 -17.78 -6.05
CA ASP A 23 2.02 -18.49 -5.60
C ASP A 23 2.27 -18.24 -4.11
N GLY A 24 1.86 -19.18 -3.26
CA GLY A 24 2.63 -19.65 -2.11
C GLY A 24 3.07 -18.66 -1.02
N TYR A 25 2.62 -17.41 -0.98
CA TYR A 25 3.03 -16.48 0.07
C TYR A 25 2.48 -16.93 1.43
N SER A 26 3.39 -17.17 2.38
CA SER A 26 3.06 -17.39 3.80
C SER A 26 2.72 -16.06 4.49
N VAL A 27 1.80 -15.29 3.91
CA VAL A 27 1.21 -14.12 4.56
C VAL A 27 -0.09 -14.54 5.21
N ASN A 28 -0.24 -14.23 6.49
CA ASN A 28 -1.50 -14.42 7.18
C ASN A 28 -2.52 -13.35 6.74
N ARG A 29 -3.75 -13.46 7.22
CA ARG A 29 -4.82 -12.53 6.84
C ARG A 29 -4.54 -11.08 7.26
N GLU A 30 -3.98 -10.86 8.44
CA GLU A 30 -3.72 -9.52 8.97
C GLU A 30 -2.60 -8.82 8.20
N GLU A 31 -1.54 -9.55 7.87
CA GLU A 31 -0.44 -9.11 7.02
C GLU A 31 -0.95 -8.77 5.61
N LYS A 32 -1.84 -9.62 5.07
CA LYS A 32 -2.50 -9.37 3.79
C LYS A 32 -3.24 -8.03 3.84
N GLU A 33 -4.16 -7.86 4.79
CA GLU A 33 -4.96 -6.63 4.94
C GLU A 33 -4.06 -5.39 5.14
N LEU A 34 -2.94 -5.52 5.87
CA LEU A 34 -1.96 -4.44 6.04
C LEU A 34 -1.29 -4.05 4.73
N VAL A 35 -0.85 -5.03 3.94
CA VAL A 35 -0.24 -4.80 2.62
C VAL A 35 -1.23 -4.14 1.67
N GLU A 36 -2.46 -4.64 1.57
CA GLU A 36 -3.50 -4.05 0.69
C GLU A 36 -3.78 -2.59 1.06
N ARG A 37 -4.00 -2.34 2.36
CA ARG A 37 -4.28 -0.98 2.85
C ARG A 37 -3.13 -0.02 2.57
N THR A 38 -1.89 -0.47 2.79
CA THR A 38 -0.70 0.36 2.61
C THR A 38 -0.50 0.69 1.14
N LEU A 39 -0.59 -0.30 0.25
CA LEU A 39 -0.48 -0.09 -1.19
C LEU A 39 -1.59 0.81 -1.73
N HIS A 40 -2.83 0.69 -1.26
CA HIS A 40 -3.91 1.57 -1.69
C HIS A 40 -3.82 3.00 -1.14
N LYS A 41 -3.20 3.17 0.04
CA LYS A 41 -2.90 4.49 0.62
C LYS A 41 -1.75 5.18 -0.10
N GLN A 42 -0.78 4.42 -0.60
CA GLN A 42 0.40 4.93 -1.29
C GLN A 42 0.62 4.15 -2.60
N PRO A 43 -0.26 4.32 -3.60
CA PRO A 43 -0.21 3.55 -4.85
C PRO A 43 1.11 3.73 -5.61
N GLN A 44 1.79 4.87 -5.46
CA GLN A 44 3.12 5.08 -6.04
C GLN A 44 4.21 4.11 -5.51
N LEU A 45 3.97 3.43 -4.39
CA LEU A 45 4.91 2.45 -3.84
C LEU A 45 4.74 1.07 -4.47
N ALA A 46 3.60 0.81 -5.12
CA ALA A 46 3.30 -0.49 -5.71
C ALA A 46 4.22 -0.77 -6.89
N THR A 47 4.87 -1.94 -6.84
CA THR A 47 5.79 -2.36 -7.89
C THR A 47 5.08 -2.62 -9.22
N GLU A 48 3.86 -3.16 -9.18
CA GLU A 48 2.99 -3.36 -10.34
C GLU A 48 1.64 -2.64 -10.16
N LEU A 49 1.59 -1.40 -10.65
CA LEU A 49 0.39 -0.55 -10.70
C LEU A 49 -0.13 -0.43 -12.13
N SER A 50 -1.42 -0.64 -12.34
CA SER A 50 -2.07 -0.51 -13.64
C SER A 50 -3.43 0.19 -13.52
N TYR A 51 -3.80 0.89 -14.58
CA TYR A 51 -5.11 1.54 -14.70
C TYR A 51 -5.85 0.96 -15.90
N LEU A 52 -7.01 0.36 -15.64
CA LEU A 52 -7.90 -0.16 -16.69
C LEU A 52 -9.00 0.85 -16.96
N ARG A 53 -9.16 1.24 -18.22
CA ARG A 53 -10.21 2.20 -18.62
C ARG A 53 -11.59 1.54 -18.56
N LEU A 54 -12.53 2.18 -17.87
CA LEU A 54 -13.96 1.88 -17.90
C LEU A 54 -14.74 2.97 -18.62
N ALA A 55 -16.03 2.70 -18.88
CA ALA A 55 -16.96 3.69 -19.44
C ALA A 55 -17.10 4.93 -18.53
N THR A 56 -17.06 4.75 -17.21
CA THR A 56 -17.30 5.80 -16.21
C THR A 56 -16.04 6.31 -15.51
N GLY A 57 -14.86 5.78 -15.83
CA GLY A 57 -13.63 6.14 -15.12
C GLY A 57 -12.52 5.12 -15.35
N PHE A 58 -11.75 4.82 -14.31
CA PHE A 58 -10.71 3.80 -14.31
C PHE A 58 -10.86 2.84 -13.13
N VAL A 59 -10.44 1.59 -13.33
CA VAL A 59 -10.11 0.68 -12.24
C VAL A 59 -8.62 0.81 -11.96
N ARG A 60 -8.26 1.08 -10.71
CA ARG A 60 -6.88 0.97 -10.24
C ARG A 60 -6.62 -0.48 -9.83
N CYS A 61 -5.72 -1.12 -10.54
CA CYS A 61 -5.30 -2.50 -10.29
C CYS A 61 -3.89 -2.50 -9.72
N ILE A 62 -3.72 -3.08 -8.53
CA ILE A 62 -2.42 -3.31 -7.92
C ILE A 62 -2.19 -4.81 -7.88
N LYS A 63 -1.13 -5.28 -8.54
CA LYS A 63 -0.67 -6.65 -8.40
C LYS A 63 0.41 -6.69 -7.33
N VAL A 64 0.11 -7.37 -6.23
CA VAL A 64 1.02 -7.45 -5.08
C VAL A 64 2.21 -8.32 -5.47
N THR A 65 3.42 -7.83 -5.24
CA THR A 65 4.65 -8.58 -5.46
C THR A 65 5.35 -8.92 -4.15
N LEU A 66 6.31 -9.84 -4.20
CA LEU A 66 7.17 -10.14 -3.06
C LEU A 66 7.90 -8.91 -2.52
N ASP A 67 8.34 -8.02 -3.41
CA ASP A 67 9.06 -6.81 -3.01
C ASP A 67 8.15 -5.89 -2.18
N ASP A 68 6.89 -5.74 -2.60
CA ASP A 68 5.88 -4.97 -1.86
C ASP A 68 5.63 -5.58 -0.47
N ILE A 69 5.46 -6.91 -0.40
CA ILE A 69 5.23 -7.64 0.86
C ILE A 69 6.43 -7.46 1.79
N SER A 70 7.64 -7.77 1.33
CA SER A 70 8.86 -7.68 2.13
C SER A 70 9.11 -6.25 2.62
N ARG A 71 8.84 -5.24 1.79
CA ARG A 71 9.01 -3.83 2.16
C ARG A 71 8.03 -3.42 3.26
N ILE A 72 6.75 -3.73 3.10
CA ILE A 72 5.70 -3.29 4.02
C ILE A 72 5.78 -4.06 5.35
N LEU A 73 5.94 -5.38 5.29
CA LEU A 73 6.02 -6.21 6.50
C LEU A 73 7.38 -6.03 7.21
N GLY A 74 8.47 -5.80 6.47
CA GLY A 74 9.77 -5.45 7.05
C GLY A 74 9.78 -4.08 7.75
N GLN A 75 8.92 -3.14 7.31
CA GLN A 75 8.70 -1.87 8.00
C GLN A 75 7.81 -2.03 9.25
N ALA A 76 6.83 -2.92 9.21
CA ALA A 76 5.94 -3.18 10.34
C ALA A 76 6.68 -3.73 11.57
N THR A 77 7.71 -4.56 11.36
CA THR A 77 8.58 -5.04 12.44
C THR A 77 9.57 -3.98 12.95
N SER A 78 9.71 -2.88 12.21
CA SER A 78 10.63 -1.76 12.51
C SER A 78 9.91 -0.52 13.05
N SER A 79 8.68 -0.65 13.56
CA SER A 79 8.01 0.41 14.31
C SER A 79 8.30 0.24 15.81
N PRO A 80 9.36 0.84 16.38
CA PRO A 80 9.43 1.01 17.82
C PRO A 80 8.38 2.06 18.22
N SER A 81 7.75 1.83 19.37
CA SER A 81 6.87 2.77 20.05
C SER A 81 7.28 4.23 19.87
N GLN A 82 6.43 5.02 19.21
CA GLN A 82 6.42 6.46 19.43
C GLN A 82 5.46 6.73 20.61
N ASP A 83 5.86 6.24 21.78
CA ASP A 83 5.42 6.77 23.07
C ASP A 83 6.70 7.34 23.69
N GLN A 84 6.96 8.62 23.39
CA GLN A 84 7.96 9.40 24.07
C GLN A 84 7.33 10.75 24.42
N ASP A 85 6.77 10.77 25.63
CA ASP A 85 7.26 11.67 26.69
C ASP A 85 6.88 13.15 26.55
N THR A 86 5.62 13.47 26.88
CA THR A 86 5.29 14.78 27.43
C THR A 86 5.74 14.81 28.90
N VAL A 87 7.01 15.12 29.14
CA VAL A 87 7.44 15.75 30.41
C VAL A 87 7.94 17.15 30.09
N GLU A 88 7.04 18.12 30.17
CA GLU A 88 7.44 19.48 30.48
C GLU A 88 7.24 19.67 31.99
N GLN A 89 8.25 19.27 32.76
CA GLN A 89 8.43 19.75 34.13
C GLN A 89 9.30 21.01 34.10
N GLY A 90 8.81 22.11 34.68
CA GLY A 90 9.68 23.05 35.40
C GLY A 90 9.56 24.53 35.04
N HIS A 91 8.89 25.29 35.90
CA HIS A 91 9.44 26.44 36.64
C HIS A 91 8.37 26.85 37.67
N GLY A 92 8.67 26.98 38.96
CA GLY A 92 9.79 27.75 39.51
C GLY A 92 9.21 29.07 39.98
#